data_AF-C7CCT3-F1
#
_entry.id   AF-C7CCT3-F1
#
_cell.length_a   1.000
_cell.length_b   1.000
_cell.length_c   1.000
_cell.angle_alpha   90.00
_cell.angle_beta   90.00
_cell.angle_gamma   90.00
#
_symmetry.space_group_name_H-M   'P 1'
#
loop_
_entity.id
_entity.type
_entity.pdbx_description
1 polymer ?
#
loop_
_entity_poly.entity_id
_entity_poly.type
_entity_poly.pdbx_seq_one_letter_code
_entity_poly.pdbx_strand_id
1 'polypeptide(L)' 'MPAHIRTIVTDSGLTIPVRDGRLALGTWQGIYLIEHRDRAHRREIALHAVGA' A
#
# COMPACT_ATOMS: atom_id res chain seq x y z
N MET A 1 -9.59 -10.80 15.28
CA MET A 1 -8.36 -10.40 16.01
C MET A 1 -7.04 -10.70 15.28
N PRO A 2 -6.88 -11.76 14.44
CA PRO A 2 -5.61 -11.99 13.71
C PRO A 2 -5.23 -10.89 12.70
N ALA A 3 -6.23 -10.29 12.03
CA ALA A 3 -5.99 -9.30 10.98
C ALA A 3 -5.30 -8.03 11.48
N HIS A 4 -5.59 -7.57 12.71
CA HIS A 4 -4.98 -6.36 13.27
C HIS A 4 -3.47 -6.53 13.50
N ILE A 5 -3.05 -7.68 14.03
CA ILE A 5 -1.62 -7.99 14.23
C ILE A 5 -0.91 -8.09 12.87
N ARG A 6 -1.52 -8.76 11.87
CA ARG A 6 -0.95 -8.82 10.51
C ARG A 6 -0.77 -7.43 9.90
N THR A 7 -1.73 -6.53 10.06
CA THR A 7 -1.61 -5.14 9.58
C THR A 7 -0.46 -4.39 10.26
N ILE A 8 -0.25 -4.57 11.57
CA ILE A 8 0.89 -3.93 12.27
C ILE A 8 2.23 -4.39 11.68
N VAL A 9 2.36 -5.68 11.33
CA VAL A 9 3.61 -6.24 10.80
C VAL A 9 3.82 -5.92 9.31
N THR A 10 2.74 -5.82 8.53
CA THR A 10 2.79 -5.58 7.08
C THR A 10 2.62 -4.12 6.67
N ASP A 11 2.39 -3.25 7.66
CA ASP A 11 2.00 -1.84 7.50
C ASP A 11 0.66 -1.68 6.75
N SER A 12 0.11 -0.46 6.79
CA SER A 12 -1.13 -0.06 6.11
C SER A 12 -0.93 1.07 5.10
N GLY A 13 0.30 1.60 4.99
CA GLY A 13 0.66 2.65 4.06
C GLY A 13 2.02 2.41 3.41
N LEU A 14 2.27 3.12 2.31
CA LEU A 14 3.53 3.08 1.58
C LEU A 14 3.92 4.50 1.20
N THR A 15 5.20 4.83 1.30
CA THR A 15 5.77 6.05 0.72
C THR A 15 6.58 5.64 -0.52
N ILE A 16 6.20 6.14 -1.68
CA ILE A 16 6.82 5.78 -2.97
C ILE A 16 7.36 7.04 -3.63
N PRO A 17 8.67 7.13 -3.93
CA PRO A 17 9.21 8.28 -4.66
C PRO A 17 8.64 8.37 -6.07
N VAL A 18 8.39 9.60 -6.53
CA VAL A 18 8.01 9.90 -7.91
C VAL A 18 9.17 10.64 -8.57
N ARG A 19 9.60 10.20 -9.75
CA ARG A 19 10.66 10.83 -10.55
C ARG A 19 10.19 10.93 -11.99
N ASP A 20 10.35 12.10 -12.59
CA ASP A 20 9.94 12.38 -13.97
C ASP A 20 8.49 11.95 -14.29
N GLY A 21 7.58 12.19 -13.33
CA GLY A 21 6.16 11.83 -13.43
C GLY A 21 5.84 10.34 -13.30
N ARG A 22 6.81 9.49 -12.91
CA ARG A 22 6.63 8.03 -12.78
C ARG A 22 6.99 7.56 -11.37
N LEU A 23 6.29 6.54 -10.87
CA LEU A 23 6.67 5.86 -9.63
C LEU A 23 8.06 5.24 -9.81
N ALA A 24 8.99 5.56 -8.93
CA ALA A 24 10.36 5.05 -8.96
C ALA A 24 10.43 3.65 -8.32
N LEU A 25 9.71 2.69 -8.90
CA LEU A 25 9.75 1.29 -8.52
C LEU A 25 10.94 0.58 -9.17
N GLY A 26 11.59 -0.31 -8.43
CA GLY A 26 12.57 -1.25 -8.99
C GLY A 26 11.89 -2.31 -9.86
N THR A 27 12.68 -2.99 -10.70
CA THR A 27 12.21 -3.99 -11.70
C THR A 27 11.25 -5.04 -11.13
N TRP A 28 11.42 -5.40 -9.86
CA TRP A 28 10.65 -6.46 -9.19
C TRP A 28 9.75 -5.95 -8.06
N GLN A 29 9.60 -4.64 -7.89
CA GLN A 29 8.71 -4.09 -6.87
C GLN A 29 7.27 -4.05 -7.39
N GLY A 30 6.34 -4.55 -6.59
CA GLY A 30 4.90 -4.46 -6.81
C GLY A 30 4.21 -3.80 -5.63
N ILE A 31 3.09 -3.12 -5.90
CA ILE A 31 2.22 -2.56 -4.87
C ILE A 31 1.05 -3.53 -4.68
N TYR A 32 0.83 -3.98 -3.44
CA TYR A 32 -0.19 -4.98 -3.12
C TYR A 32 -1.19 -4.44 -2.10
N LEU A 33 -2.47 -4.72 -2.34
CA LEU A 33 -3.51 -4.60 -1.33
C LEU A 33 -3.78 -6.00 -0.76
N ILE A 34 -3.52 -6.18 0.54
CA ILE A 34 -3.71 -7.48 1.21
C ILE A 34 -4.95 -7.39 2.11
N GLU A 35 -6.00 -8.13 1.75
CA GLU A 35 -7.17 -8.31 2.62
C GLU A 35 -6.86 -9.39 3.67
N HIS A 36 -6.64 -8.95 4.90
CA HIS A 36 -6.32 -9.85 6.01
C HIS A 36 -7.54 -10.49 6.67
N ARG A 37 -8.78 -10.11 6.31
CA ARG A 37 -10.01 -10.70 6.84
C ARG A 37 -10.56 -11.76 5.89
N ASP A 38 -11.14 -12.82 6.46
CA ASP A 38 -11.64 -13.95 5.68
C ASP A 38 -12.89 -13.62 4.84
N ARG A 39 -13.62 -12.56 5.20
CA ARG A 39 -14.78 -12.08 4.45
C ARG A 39 -14.38 -10.99 3.48
N ALA A 40 -15.02 -10.96 2.33
CA ALA A 40 -14.83 -9.89 1.36
C ALA A 40 -15.27 -8.54 1.96
N HIS A 41 -14.45 -7.51 1.74
CA HIS A 41 -14.73 -6.15 2.14
C HIS A 41 -14.43 -5.19 0.98
N ARG A 42 -15.22 -4.11 0.90
CA ARG A 42 -14.86 -2.96 0.07
C ARG A 42 -13.77 -2.18 0.77
N ARG A 43 -12.67 -1.89 0.06
CA ARG A 43 -11.55 -1.09 0.55
C ARG A 43 -11.45 0.20 -0.25
N GLU A 44 -10.91 1.21 0.42
CA GLU A 44 -10.59 2.50 -0.16
C GLU A 44 -9.10 2.77 0.11
N ILE A 45 -8.40 3.28 -0.90
CA ILE A 45 -6.99 3.62 -0.81
C ILE A 45 -6.91 5.13 -0.94
N ALA A 46 -6.46 5.80 0.12
CA ALA A 46 -6.17 7.22 0.07
C ALA A 46 -4.79 7.45 -0.58
N LEU A 47 -4.74 8.34 -1.56
CA LEU A 47 -3.49 8.77 -2.20
C LEU A 47 -3.22 10.22 -1.84
N HIS A 48 -2.00 10.48 -1.36
CA HIS A 48 -1.48 11.81 -1.13
C HIS A 48 -0.17 11.95 -1.90
N ALA A 49 -0.07 12.98 -2.74
CA ALA A 49 1.10 13.28 -3.53
C ALA A 49 1.54 14.71 -3.25
N VAL A 50 2.84 14.89 -3.00
CA VAL A 50 3.45 16.19 -2.71
C VAL A 50 4.74 16.27 -3.52
N GLY A 51 4.96 17.40 -4.18
CA GLY A 51 6.10 17.64 -5.05
C GLY A 51 5.90 18.91 -5.87
N ALA A 52 6.94 19.33 -6.60
CA ALA A 52 6.91 20.45 -7.54
C ALA A 52 6.86 19.94 -8.98
#